data_AF-A0AAQ3REL9-F1
#
_entry.id   AF-A0AAQ3REL9-F1
#
_cell.length_a   1.000
_cell.length_b   1.000
_cell.length_c   1.000
_cell.angle_alpha   90.00
_cell.angle_beta   90.00
_cell.angle_gamma   90.00
#
_symmetry.space_group_name_H-M   'P 1'
#
loop_
_entity.id
_entity.type
_entity.pdbx_description
1 polymer ?
#
loop_
_entity_poly.entity_id
_entity_poly.type
_entity_poly.pdbx_seq_one_letter_code
_entity_poly.pdbx_strand_id
1 'polypeptide(L)'
;MHDADVGQLVKMAQSIKATRGKDCSKQASKASKVRKNDGSLFVAAFCQSNVGDVSPNVLGAFCIDTGKPCDFNHSSCNGNDQLCVGRGPGYPDEILSTKIIGERQFKTAVELFQSASEEVKGKIEYFHVYLNFTDIEVELESNKVVKTCPAALGPGFAAGTTDGPGAFGFQQGDLKVSGNGKQKGEGMLEYEKFPMINPFWKNLRDFLKEPSQYQVDCQNPKPVLLSTGEMFDPYAWAPAILPIQILRLGKLIILSVPGEFTTMAGRRLREAVKETLISSSNGEFNEKTHVVIAGLTNTYSQYIATFEEYQHQRYEAASTLYGPHTLSAYIQEFKKLAQAMAEGQNITTKGPSPPDLSSVQISLLLGPFGDSPPAGIEFGDIKEDIAFPERGYFRKGDTPSATFWSSNPRYDLLTEGTFAAVERLQGERWIATYDDDDLSLFFKWKVDNSSMHGLATIEWEIPFGSVSGVYRLRHFGATRITITSPVSYFTGASSAFAVQ
;
A
#
# COMPACT_ATOMS: atom_id res chain seq x y z
N MET A 1 17.27 -38.06 -12.20
CA MET A 1 18.34 -37.05 -12.05
C MET A 1 19.23 -37.55 -10.93
N HIS A 2 20.49 -37.86 -11.21
CA HIS A 2 21.43 -38.20 -10.14
C HIS A 2 21.66 -36.93 -9.30
N ASP A 3 21.38 -37.00 -8.00
CA ASP A 3 21.80 -35.97 -7.07
C ASP A 3 23.31 -35.78 -7.23
N ALA A 4 23.72 -34.56 -7.56
CA ALA A 4 25.14 -34.23 -7.67
C ALA A 4 25.81 -34.50 -6.32
N ASP A 5 26.98 -35.15 -6.33
CA ASP A 5 27.76 -35.40 -5.12
C ASP A 5 28.08 -34.06 -4.44
N VAL A 6 27.52 -33.85 -3.25
CA VAL A 6 27.69 -32.62 -2.46
C VAL A 6 29.17 -32.32 -2.20
N GLY A 7 30.00 -33.36 -2.06
CA GLY A 7 31.44 -33.19 -1.90
C GLY A 7 32.09 -32.51 -3.10
N GLN A 8 31.63 -32.80 -4.32
CA GLN A 8 32.11 -32.13 -5.54
C GLN A 8 31.62 -30.68 -5.61
N LEU A 9 30.34 -30.44 -5.32
CA LEU A 9 29.77 -29.09 -5.32
C LEU A 9 30.50 -28.17 -4.33
N VAL A 10 30.78 -28.66 -3.13
CA VAL A 10 31.53 -27.91 -2.10
C VAL A 10 32.94 -27.60 -2.57
N LYS A 11 33.67 -28.57 -3.12
CA LYS A 11 35.03 -28.35 -3.66
C LYS A 11 35.04 -27.30 -4.78
N MET A 12 34.07 -27.37 -5.68
CA MET A 12 33.91 -26.38 -6.75
C MET A 12 33.64 -24.98 -6.18
N ALA A 13 32.67 -24.85 -5.27
CA ALA A 13 32.32 -23.59 -4.64
C ALA A 13 33.51 -22.93 -3.91
N GLN A 14 34.27 -23.71 -3.14
CA GLN A 14 35.41 -23.21 -2.36
C GLN A 14 36.53 -22.59 -3.21
N SER A 15 36.65 -23.02 -4.47
CA SER A 15 37.63 -22.50 -5.43
C SER A 15 37.27 -21.12 -6.00
N ILE A 16 36.01 -20.68 -5.88
CA ILE A 16 35.51 -19.46 -6.48
C ILE A 16 35.30 -18.41 -5.39
N LYS A 17 36.19 -17.41 -5.36
CA LYS A 17 36.16 -16.30 -4.40
C LYS A 17 35.29 -15.14 -4.88
N ALA A 18 34.95 -14.26 -3.94
CA ALA A 18 34.31 -12.98 -4.23
C ALA A 18 35.09 -12.18 -5.28
N THR A 19 34.35 -11.47 -6.12
CA THR A 19 34.95 -10.54 -7.08
C THR A 19 35.20 -9.20 -6.40
N ARG A 20 36.19 -8.45 -6.90
CA ARG A 20 36.20 -7.01 -6.65
C ARG A 20 34.98 -6.34 -7.28
N GLY A 21 34.60 -5.20 -6.75
CA GLY A 21 33.79 -4.20 -7.41
C GLY A 21 34.42 -3.87 -8.76
N LYS A 22 33.57 -3.56 -9.73
CA LYS A 22 34.00 -3.09 -11.04
C LYS A 22 32.90 -2.30 -11.70
N ASP A 23 33.31 -1.37 -12.55
CA ASP A 23 32.40 -0.66 -13.42
C ASP A 23 31.68 -1.61 -14.38
N CYS A 24 30.43 -1.29 -14.65
CA CYS A 24 29.61 -2.00 -15.62
C CYS A 24 28.75 -1.03 -16.44
N SER A 25 28.17 -1.53 -17.52
CA SER A 25 27.18 -0.78 -18.30
C SER A 25 25.83 -0.78 -17.57
N LYS A 26 24.98 0.23 -17.79
CA LYS A 26 23.58 0.25 -17.33
C LYS A 26 22.80 -1.03 -17.70
N GLN A 27 23.13 -1.63 -18.84
CA GLN A 27 22.50 -2.84 -19.35
C GLN A 27 22.85 -4.10 -18.55
N ALA A 28 23.88 -4.07 -17.69
CA ALA A 28 24.34 -5.26 -16.96
C ALA A 28 23.27 -5.77 -15.99
N SER A 29 22.64 -4.88 -15.22
CA SER A 29 21.55 -5.27 -14.31
C SER A 29 20.34 -5.81 -15.08
N LYS A 30 19.98 -5.18 -16.20
CA LYS A 30 18.89 -5.64 -17.09
C LYS A 30 19.18 -7.02 -17.69
N ALA A 31 20.44 -7.26 -18.08
CA ALA A 31 20.85 -8.54 -18.63
C ALA A 31 20.76 -9.68 -17.59
N SER A 32 20.86 -9.35 -16.30
CA SER A 32 20.74 -10.28 -15.17
C SER A 32 19.32 -10.45 -14.63
N LYS A 33 18.31 -9.77 -15.19
CA LYS A 33 16.92 -10.08 -14.83
C LYS A 33 16.55 -11.50 -15.21
N VAL A 34 15.89 -12.19 -14.30
CA VAL A 34 15.42 -13.57 -14.45
C VAL A 34 14.13 -13.59 -15.24
N ARG A 35 13.17 -12.75 -14.84
CA ARG A 35 11.93 -12.54 -15.59
C ARG A 35 12.17 -11.53 -16.71
N LYS A 36 12.45 -12.05 -17.90
CA LYS A 36 12.51 -11.25 -19.13
C LYS A 36 11.19 -11.41 -19.88
N ASN A 37 10.68 -10.31 -20.43
CA ASN A 37 9.58 -10.37 -21.38
C ASN A 37 10.07 -11.05 -22.67
N ASP A 38 9.90 -12.37 -22.75
CA ASP A 38 10.26 -13.22 -23.89
C ASP A 38 9.07 -13.48 -24.82
N GLY A 39 7.95 -12.76 -24.61
CA GLY A 39 6.69 -13.00 -25.29
C GLY A 39 5.77 -13.99 -24.60
N SER A 40 6.14 -14.52 -23.41
CA SER A 40 5.17 -15.15 -22.50
C SER A 40 4.31 -14.07 -21.83
N LEU A 41 2.98 -14.20 -21.99
CA LEU A 41 2.00 -13.12 -21.82
C LEU A 41 1.12 -13.23 -20.56
N PHE A 42 1.47 -14.09 -19.59
CA PHE A 42 0.60 -14.29 -18.44
C PHE A 42 0.74 -13.13 -17.45
N VAL A 43 -0.32 -12.32 -17.36
CA VAL A 43 -0.46 -11.26 -16.37
C VAL A 43 -1.65 -11.60 -15.47
N ALA A 44 -1.39 -11.75 -14.17
CA ALA A 44 -2.42 -11.88 -13.16
C ALA A 44 -2.41 -10.64 -12.26
N ALA A 45 -3.55 -9.96 -12.17
CA ALA A 45 -3.73 -8.80 -11.32
C ALA A 45 -4.71 -9.12 -10.17
N PHE A 46 -4.29 -8.85 -8.94
CA PHE A 46 -5.15 -8.90 -7.76
C PHE A 46 -5.59 -7.47 -7.43
N CYS A 47 -6.79 -7.11 -7.87
CA CYS A 47 -7.32 -5.76 -7.75
C CYS A 47 -8.10 -5.58 -6.43
N GLN A 48 -7.99 -4.39 -5.84
CA GLN A 48 -8.74 -4.03 -4.64
C GLN A 48 -10.23 -3.78 -4.93
N SER A 49 -11.08 -4.11 -3.96
CA SER A 49 -12.54 -3.85 -3.99
C SER A 49 -12.90 -2.81 -2.92
N ASN A 50 -13.66 -3.22 -1.90
CA ASN A 50 -14.11 -2.39 -0.78
C ASN A 50 -13.46 -2.94 0.50
N VAL A 51 -12.21 -2.54 0.72
CA VAL A 51 -11.31 -3.09 1.74
C VAL A 51 -11.01 -2.12 2.90
N GLY A 52 -11.76 -1.02 3.00
CA GLY A 52 -11.46 0.05 3.95
C GLY A 52 -11.45 -0.40 5.43
N ASP A 53 -12.16 -1.47 5.77
CA ASP A 53 -12.23 -2.06 7.11
C ASP A 53 -11.79 -3.55 7.12
N VAL A 54 -10.95 -3.96 6.17
CA VAL A 54 -10.52 -5.36 5.99
C VAL A 54 -9.00 -5.49 6.19
N SER A 55 -8.62 -6.17 7.27
CA SER A 55 -7.21 -6.40 7.60
C SER A 55 -6.72 -7.80 7.17
N PRO A 56 -5.49 -7.94 6.66
CA PRO A 56 -4.83 -9.23 6.46
C PRO A 56 -4.30 -9.85 7.77
N ASN A 57 -4.33 -9.10 8.88
CA ASN A 57 -3.84 -9.52 10.19
C ASN A 57 -4.88 -10.37 10.94
N VAL A 58 -5.12 -11.58 10.42
CA VAL A 58 -6.23 -12.45 10.79
C VAL A 58 -6.18 -13.07 12.19
N LEU A 59 -5.08 -12.92 12.95
CA LEU A 59 -5.02 -13.46 14.32
C LEU A 59 -5.65 -12.50 15.35
N GLY A 60 -6.02 -11.29 14.95
CA GLY A 60 -6.56 -10.24 15.81
C GLY A 60 -5.50 -9.26 16.30
N ALA A 61 -5.95 -8.26 17.07
CA ALA A 61 -5.11 -7.18 17.58
C ALA A 61 -4.77 -7.37 19.07
N PHE A 62 -3.49 -7.19 19.40
CA PHE A 62 -2.97 -7.43 20.74
C PHE A 62 -2.02 -6.32 21.18
N CYS A 63 -1.98 -6.12 22.48
CA CYS A 63 -1.04 -5.23 23.14
C CYS A 63 0.37 -5.81 23.07
N ILE A 64 1.32 -5.05 22.54
CA ILE A 64 2.72 -5.50 22.40
C ILE A 64 3.45 -5.63 23.74
N ASP A 65 3.00 -4.91 24.76
CA ASP A 65 3.59 -4.88 26.10
C ASP A 65 3.11 -6.03 27.00
N THR A 66 1.82 -6.37 26.93
CA THR A 66 1.17 -7.35 27.82
C THR A 66 0.77 -8.65 27.12
N GLY A 67 0.71 -8.66 25.78
CA GLY A 67 0.21 -9.78 24.98
C GLY A 67 -1.30 -10.01 25.05
N LYS A 68 -2.05 -9.17 25.78
CA LYS A 68 -3.51 -9.26 25.90
C LYS A 68 -4.21 -8.69 24.66
N PRO A 69 -5.47 -9.08 24.37
CA PRO A 69 -6.26 -8.43 23.34
C PRO A 69 -6.38 -6.92 23.59
N CYS A 70 -6.36 -6.13 22.52
CA CYS A 70 -6.59 -4.69 22.63
C CYS A 70 -8.01 -4.37 23.10
N ASP A 71 -8.22 -3.14 23.57
CA ASP A 71 -9.57 -2.60 23.68
C ASP A 71 -10.26 -2.57 22.31
N PHE A 72 -11.47 -3.11 22.25
CA PHE A 72 -12.19 -3.30 21.00
C PHE A 72 -12.65 -1.97 20.40
N ASN A 73 -13.17 -1.05 21.22
CA ASN A 73 -13.81 0.17 20.74
C ASN A 73 -12.79 1.22 20.28
N HIS A 74 -11.64 1.28 20.95
CA HIS A 74 -10.63 2.32 20.76
C HIS A 74 -9.35 1.82 20.11
N SER A 75 -9.18 0.51 19.94
CA SER A 75 -7.95 -0.11 19.43
C SER A 75 -6.72 0.39 20.17
N SER A 76 -6.78 0.36 21.51
CA SER A 76 -5.73 0.86 22.38
C SER A 76 -5.40 -0.12 23.50
N CYS A 77 -4.23 0.09 24.12
CA CYS A 77 -3.78 -0.66 25.28
C CYS A 77 -3.41 0.34 26.37
N ASN A 78 -4.14 0.30 27.50
CA ASN A 78 -4.02 1.31 28.56
C ASN A 78 -4.20 2.75 28.03
N GLY A 79 -5.04 2.91 27.01
CA GLY A 79 -5.30 4.19 26.36
C GLY A 79 -4.20 4.68 25.39
N ASN A 80 -3.24 3.81 25.04
CA ASN A 80 -2.24 4.09 24.03
C ASN A 80 -2.51 3.23 22.78
N ASP A 81 -2.82 3.87 21.67
CA ASP A 81 -3.05 3.28 20.35
C ASP A 81 -1.78 2.63 19.79
N GLN A 82 -0.61 3.23 20.04
CA GLN A 82 0.68 2.74 19.53
C GLN A 82 1.11 1.36 20.06
N LEU A 83 0.46 0.90 21.12
CA LEU A 83 0.71 -0.42 21.70
C LEU A 83 -0.19 -1.51 21.12
N CYS A 84 -1.26 -1.15 20.40
CA CYS A 84 -2.22 -2.10 19.86
C CYS A 84 -1.90 -2.44 18.40
N VAL A 85 -1.45 -3.67 18.14
CA VAL A 85 -1.01 -4.10 16.80
C VAL A 85 -1.71 -5.39 16.37
N GLY A 86 -2.18 -5.40 15.14
CA GLY A 86 -2.76 -6.55 14.45
C GLY A 86 -1.69 -7.60 14.15
N ARG A 87 -2.02 -8.89 14.28
CA ARG A 87 -1.09 -9.99 14.03
C ARG A 87 -1.48 -10.80 12.80
N GLY A 88 -0.56 -10.90 11.85
CA GLY A 88 -0.66 -11.79 10.71
C GLY A 88 -0.49 -13.27 11.08
N PRO A 89 -0.86 -14.19 10.18
CA PRO A 89 -0.79 -15.63 10.46
C PRO A 89 0.64 -16.18 10.62
N GLY A 90 1.66 -15.42 10.21
CA GLY A 90 3.07 -15.75 10.39
C GLY A 90 3.72 -15.06 11.60
N TYR A 91 2.96 -14.34 12.44
CA TYR A 91 3.50 -13.55 13.55
C TYR A 91 4.55 -14.33 14.40
N PRO A 92 5.69 -13.70 14.75
CA PRO A 92 6.05 -12.29 14.52
C PRO A 92 6.64 -11.99 13.13
N ASP A 93 6.64 -12.95 12.20
CA ASP A 93 7.19 -12.78 10.85
C ASP A 93 6.13 -12.23 9.87
N GLU A 94 6.27 -10.95 9.52
CA GLU A 94 5.38 -10.26 8.57
C GLU A 94 5.60 -10.69 7.12
N ILE A 95 6.81 -11.13 6.76
CA ILE A 95 7.13 -11.65 5.42
C ILE A 95 6.42 -13.00 5.23
N LEU A 96 6.51 -13.87 6.24
CA LEU A 96 5.75 -15.13 6.27
C LEU A 96 4.25 -14.87 6.26
N SER A 97 3.76 -13.87 7.01
CA SER A 97 2.35 -13.47 7.01
C SER A 97 1.89 -13.07 5.60
N THR A 98 2.69 -12.24 4.91
CA THR A 98 2.44 -11.80 3.53
C THR A 98 2.36 -12.98 2.57
N LYS A 99 3.32 -13.93 2.66
CA LYS A 99 3.33 -15.15 1.84
C LYS A 99 2.09 -16.01 2.08
N ILE A 100 1.70 -16.22 3.34
CA ILE A 100 0.52 -17.02 3.69
C ILE A 100 -0.76 -16.39 3.15
N ILE A 101 -0.93 -15.07 3.33
CA ILE A 101 -2.14 -14.36 2.88
C ILE A 101 -2.18 -14.28 1.35
N GLY A 102 -1.06 -14.01 0.69
CA GLY A 102 -0.94 -14.01 -0.77
C GLY A 102 -1.27 -15.39 -1.36
N GLU A 103 -0.74 -16.47 -0.77
CA GLU A 103 -1.01 -17.84 -1.20
C GLU A 103 -2.50 -18.21 -1.07
N ARG A 104 -3.18 -17.77 0.00
CA ARG A 104 -4.63 -17.99 0.17
C ARG A 104 -5.45 -17.33 -0.95
N GLN A 105 -5.11 -16.10 -1.30
CA GLN A 105 -5.76 -15.37 -2.40
C GLN A 105 -5.45 -16.03 -3.75
N PHE A 106 -4.18 -16.40 -3.98
CA PHE A 106 -3.73 -17.08 -5.19
C PHE A 106 -4.48 -18.40 -5.43
N LYS A 107 -4.54 -19.28 -4.42
CA LYS A 107 -5.24 -20.57 -4.54
C LYS A 107 -6.70 -20.39 -4.94
N THR A 108 -7.40 -19.49 -4.24
CA THR A 108 -8.80 -19.20 -4.54
C THR A 108 -8.96 -18.65 -5.96
N ALA A 109 -8.09 -17.75 -6.40
CA ALA A 109 -8.13 -17.19 -7.74
C ALA A 109 -7.86 -18.24 -8.83
N VAL A 110 -6.92 -19.17 -8.60
CA VAL A 110 -6.64 -20.27 -9.52
C VAL A 110 -7.82 -21.24 -9.60
N GLU A 111 -8.41 -21.59 -8.46
CA GLU A 111 -9.61 -22.44 -8.42
C GLU A 111 -10.77 -21.83 -9.21
N LEU A 112 -11.03 -20.52 -9.03
CA LEU A 112 -12.04 -19.78 -9.78
C LEU A 112 -11.70 -19.69 -11.29
N PHE A 113 -10.44 -19.44 -11.62
CA PHE A 113 -9.98 -19.34 -13.01
C PHE A 113 -10.14 -20.68 -13.75
N GLN A 114 -9.77 -21.80 -13.11
CA GLN A 114 -9.85 -23.14 -13.69
C GLN A 114 -11.30 -23.65 -13.80
N SER A 115 -12.18 -23.21 -12.90
CA SER A 115 -13.60 -23.62 -12.88
C SER A 115 -14.53 -22.66 -13.63
N ALA A 116 -14.01 -21.55 -14.16
CA ALA A 116 -14.79 -20.57 -14.89
C ALA A 116 -15.47 -21.19 -16.11
N SER A 117 -16.80 -21.11 -16.15
CA SER A 117 -17.65 -21.62 -17.25
C SER A 117 -18.48 -20.53 -17.91
N GLU A 118 -18.55 -19.36 -17.28
CA GLU A 118 -19.36 -18.24 -17.74
C GLU A 118 -18.56 -17.33 -18.68
N GLU A 119 -18.89 -17.37 -19.96
CA GLU A 119 -18.31 -16.44 -20.93
C GLU A 119 -18.96 -15.04 -20.81
N VAL A 120 -18.12 -14.00 -20.69
CA VAL A 120 -18.57 -12.61 -20.66
C VAL A 120 -18.73 -12.11 -22.11
N LYS A 121 -19.97 -11.80 -22.51
CA LYS A 121 -20.32 -11.26 -23.83
C LYS A 121 -21.17 -10.01 -23.69
N GLY A 122 -21.09 -9.13 -24.68
CA GLY A 122 -21.99 -7.99 -24.84
C GLY A 122 -21.25 -6.69 -25.11
N LYS A 123 -21.98 -5.58 -24.94
CA LYS A 123 -21.49 -4.22 -25.19
C LYS A 123 -20.33 -3.86 -24.27
N ILE A 124 -19.38 -3.10 -24.81
CA ILE A 124 -18.35 -2.41 -24.04
C ILE A 124 -18.71 -0.94 -24.01
N GLU A 125 -18.81 -0.37 -22.82
CA GLU A 125 -19.22 1.02 -22.62
C GLU A 125 -18.60 1.56 -21.33
N TYR A 126 -18.45 2.88 -21.23
CA TYR A 126 -18.05 3.53 -20.00
C TYR A 126 -18.69 4.89 -19.85
N PHE A 127 -18.87 5.30 -18.60
CA PHE A 127 -19.11 6.70 -18.26
C PHE A 127 -18.16 7.16 -17.17
N HIS A 128 -17.74 8.41 -17.28
CA HIS A 128 -16.82 9.05 -16.36
C HIS A 128 -17.28 10.50 -16.15
N VAL A 129 -17.36 10.92 -14.88
CA VAL A 129 -17.64 12.31 -14.52
C VAL A 129 -16.74 12.75 -13.39
N TYR A 130 -16.35 14.02 -13.41
CA TYR A 130 -15.80 14.71 -12.26
C TYR A 130 -16.91 15.40 -11.47
N LEU A 131 -16.82 15.35 -10.16
CA LEU A 131 -17.84 15.91 -9.26
C LEU A 131 -17.15 16.75 -8.20
N ASN A 132 -17.72 17.92 -7.90
CA ASN A 132 -17.27 18.69 -6.75
C ASN A 132 -17.95 18.17 -5.48
N PHE A 133 -17.20 17.45 -4.64
CA PHE A 133 -17.72 16.80 -3.43
C PHE A 133 -17.89 17.75 -2.23
N THR A 134 -17.57 19.04 -2.36
CA THR A 134 -17.63 19.98 -1.22
C THR A 134 -19.04 20.38 -0.81
N ASP A 135 -20.05 20.23 -1.68
CA ASP A 135 -21.44 20.65 -1.41
C ASP A 135 -22.47 19.91 -2.31
N ILE A 136 -22.33 18.59 -2.48
CA ILE A 136 -23.29 17.79 -3.26
C ILE A 136 -24.58 17.69 -2.45
N GLU A 137 -25.70 18.10 -3.04
CA GLU A 137 -27.03 17.83 -2.50
C GLU A 137 -27.41 16.36 -2.72
N VAL A 138 -27.82 15.71 -1.63
CA VAL A 138 -28.18 14.30 -1.60
C VAL A 138 -29.61 14.14 -1.13
N GLU A 139 -30.44 13.53 -1.97
CA GLU A 139 -31.81 13.19 -1.62
C GLU A 139 -31.85 11.83 -0.92
N LEU A 140 -32.24 11.82 0.36
CA LEU A 140 -32.42 10.59 1.13
C LEU A 140 -33.79 9.99 0.86
N GLU A 141 -33.97 8.69 1.12
CA GLU A 141 -35.25 7.99 0.99
C GLU A 141 -36.40 8.61 1.80
N SER A 142 -36.08 9.37 2.84
CA SER A 142 -37.04 10.13 3.66
C SER A 142 -37.52 11.44 3.01
N ASN A 143 -37.18 11.70 1.74
CA ASN A 143 -37.34 12.98 1.03
C ASN A 143 -36.64 14.15 1.71
N LYS A 144 -35.71 13.86 2.64
CA LYS A 144 -34.86 14.86 3.26
C LYS A 144 -33.65 15.11 2.36
N VAL A 145 -33.45 16.37 1.98
CA VAL A 145 -32.22 16.80 1.30
C VAL A 145 -31.15 17.08 2.35
N VAL A 146 -30.00 16.42 2.20
CA VAL A 146 -28.78 16.65 2.98
C VAL A 146 -27.65 17.05 2.04
N LYS A 147 -26.49 17.41 2.59
CA LYS A 147 -25.33 17.79 1.78
C LYS A 147 -24.07 17.07 2.21
N THR A 148 -23.14 16.89 1.28
CA THR A 148 -21.74 16.64 1.64
C THR A 148 -21.09 17.91 2.19
N CYS A 149 -19.92 17.75 2.80
CA CYS A 149 -19.17 18.83 3.44
C CYS A 149 -17.86 19.08 2.70
N PRO A 150 -17.24 20.27 2.86
CA PRO A 150 -15.82 20.43 2.58
C PRO A 150 -15.01 19.40 3.37
N ALA A 151 -13.89 18.95 2.80
CA ALA A 151 -13.09 17.86 3.38
C ALA A 151 -12.62 18.15 4.81
N ALA A 152 -12.72 17.17 5.71
CA ALA A 152 -12.05 17.21 7.01
C ALA A 152 -11.72 15.82 7.57
N LEU A 153 -10.65 15.79 8.35
CA LEU A 153 -10.20 14.63 9.11
C LEU A 153 -10.51 14.81 10.60
N GLY A 154 -10.97 13.74 11.23
CA GLY A 154 -11.20 13.68 12.68
C GLY A 154 -10.02 13.09 13.46
N PRO A 155 -10.07 13.09 14.81
CA PRO A 155 -9.04 12.50 15.67
C PRO A 155 -8.70 11.05 15.36
N GLY A 156 -9.70 10.24 15.02
CA GLY A 156 -9.51 8.83 14.66
C GLY A 156 -8.53 8.64 13.50
N PHE A 157 -8.39 9.61 12.58
CA PHE A 157 -7.37 9.58 11.52
C PHE A 157 -5.95 9.57 12.10
N ALA A 158 -5.70 10.38 13.13
CA ALA A 158 -4.38 10.47 13.75
C ALA A 158 -4.05 9.27 14.65
N ALA A 159 -5.06 8.48 15.06
CA ALA A 159 -4.86 7.23 15.81
C ALA A 159 -4.37 6.05 14.93
N GLY A 160 -4.46 6.17 13.60
CA GLY A 160 -4.15 5.06 12.69
C GLY A 160 -5.06 3.84 12.93
N THR A 161 -4.59 2.65 12.51
CA THR A 161 -5.30 1.38 12.72
C THR A 161 -4.45 0.37 13.47
N THR A 162 -5.03 -0.78 13.78
CA THR A 162 -4.25 -1.91 14.31
C THR A 162 -3.21 -2.42 13.32
N ASP A 163 -3.37 -2.13 12.01
CA ASP A 163 -2.40 -2.52 10.98
C ASP A 163 -1.25 -1.52 10.85
N GLY A 164 -1.38 -0.35 11.46
CA GLY A 164 -0.39 0.72 11.46
C GLY A 164 -0.84 1.80 12.44
N PRO A 165 -0.44 1.71 13.72
CA PRO A 165 -0.83 2.69 14.73
C PRO A 165 -0.32 4.08 14.37
N GLY A 166 -1.11 5.08 14.75
CA GLY A 166 -0.84 6.47 14.41
C GLY A 166 0.07 7.18 15.42
N ALA A 167 -0.25 8.45 15.62
CA ALA A 167 0.45 9.34 16.52
C ALA A 167 -0.06 9.17 17.96
N PHE A 168 0.88 9.19 18.90
CA PHE A 168 0.59 9.16 20.33
C PHE A 168 -0.45 10.22 20.73
N GLY A 169 -1.37 9.80 21.60
CA GLY A 169 -2.34 10.68 22.24
C GLY A 169 -3.66 10.82 21.47
N PHE A 170 -3.88 9.97 20.48
CA PHE A 170 -5.16 9.79 19.79
C PHE A 170 -5.69 8.38 20.02
N GLN A 171 -7.02 8.22 20.01
CA GLN A 171 -7.65 6.90 19.96
C GLN A 171 -8.71 6.87 18.88
N GLN A 172 -9.00 5.67 18.38
CA GLN A 172 -10.16 5.50 17.51
C GLN A 172 -11.45 5.74 18.32
N GLY A 173 -12.45 6.34 17.68
CA GLY A 173 -13.74 6.61 18.33
C GLY A 173 -13.77 7.86 19.22
N ASP A 174 -12.74 8.71 19.15
CA ASP A 174 -12.73 9.99 19.86
C ASP A 174 -13.78 10.96 19.28
N LEU A 175 -14.81 11.25 20.08
CA LEU A 175 -15.94 12.12 19.71
C LEU A 175 -15.85 13.55 20.26
N LYS A 176 -14.76 13.94 20.95
CA LYS A 176 -14.62 15.28 21.56
C LYS A 176 -13.25 15.93 21.29
N VAL A 177 -13.27 17.16 20.75
CA VAL A 177 -12.13 18.10 20.78
C VAL A 177 -12.25 18.99 22.02
N SER A 178 -11.17 19.26 22.73
CA SER A 178 -11.19 20.18 23.88
C SER A 178 -11.78 21.56 23.53
N GLY A 179 -12.87 21.93 24.18
CA GLY A 179 -13.29 23.32 24.38
C GLY A 179 -12.91 23.75 25.81
N ASN A 180 -12.61 25.03 26.02
CA ASN A 180 -12.41 25.60 27.36
C ASN A 180 -13.75 25.61 28.13
N GLY A 181 -14.22 24.44 28.57
CA GLY A 181 -15.33 24.30 29.50
C GLY A 181 -14.79 24.28 30.92
N LYS A 182 -14.96 25.38 31.66
CA LYS A 182 -14.82 25.36 33.12
C LYS A 182 -15.70 24.23 33.67
N GLN A 183 -15.12 23.27 34.39
CA GLN A 183 -15.87 22.38 35.26
C GLN A 183 -16.73 23.23 36.21
N LYS A 184 -18.05 23.15 36.06
CA LYS A 184 -19.01 23.52 37.08
C LYS A 184 -20.06 22.42 37.15
N GLY A 185 -20.07 21.70 38.26
CA GLY A 185 -21.12 20.75 38.59
C GLY A 185 -20.56 19.48 39.23
N GLU A 186 -20.62 19.44 40.56
CA GLU A 186 -20.49 18.21 41.35
C GLU A 186 -21.57 17.21 40.94
N GLY A 187 -21.16 15.99 40.61
CA GLY A 187 -22.03 14.91 40.18
C GLY A 187 -21.34 13.97 39.19
N MET A 188 -20.16 13.44 39.57
CA MET A 188 -19.42 12.48 38.76
C MET A 188 -20.16 11.14 38.73
N LEU A 189 -20.81 10.85 37.60
CA LEU A 189 -21.01 9.48 37.15
C LEU A 189 -19.70 9.01 36.48
N GLU A 190 -19.26 7.81 36.83
CA GLU A 190 -17.95 7.21 36.58
C GLU A 190 -17.63 6.87 35.10
N TYR A 191 -18.29 7.55 34.14
CA TYR A 191 -18.22 7.28 32.69
C TYR A 191 -17.51 8.34 31.84
N GLU A 192 -16.90 9.38 32.43
CA GLU A 192 -16.16 10.43 31.69
C GLU A 192 -14.64 10.26 31.72
N LYS A 193 -14.16 9.11 31.23
CA LYS A 193 -12.73 8.81 31.08
C LYS A 193 -12.35 8.54 29.62
N PHE A 194 -12.91 9.31 28.69
CA PHE A 194 -12.63 9.18 27.25
C PHE A 194 -11.77 10.35 26.72
N PRO A 195 -10.86 10.10 25.76
CA PRO A 195 -9.76 10.98 25.44
C PRO A 195 -10.25 12.23 24.70
N MET A 196 -9.89 13.37 25.25
CA MET A 196 -10.02 14.67 24.62
C MET A 196 -8.78 14.91 23.77
N ILE A 197 -8.91 15.50 22.59
CA ILE A 197 -7.73 16.05 21.88
C ILE A 197 -6.98 16.96 22.86
N ASN A 198 -5.73 16.62 23.17
CA ASN A 198 -4.88 17.38 24.08
C ASN A 198 -4.80 18.85 23.61
N PRO A 199 -4.86 19.85 24.51
CA PRO A 199 -4.67 21.27 24.18
C PRO A 199 -3.53 21.58 23.22
N PHE A 200 -2.44 20.80 23.27
CA PHE A 200 -1.35 20.90 22.29
C PHE A 200 -1.83 20.73 20.83
N TRP A 201 -2.55 19.65 20.54
CA TRP A 201 -3.04 19.33 19.21
C TRP A 201 -4.13 20.30 18.73
N LYS A 202 -4.94 20.80 19.65
CA LYS A 202 -5.89 21.87 19.34
C LYS A 202 -5.17 23.15 18.93
N ASN A 203 -4.17 23.59 19.70
CA ASN A 203 -3.41 24.80 19.37
C ASN A 203 -2.67 24.65 18.04
N LEU A 204 -2.14 23.46 17.73
CA LEU A 204 -1.52 23.19 16.44
C LEU A 204 -2.54 23.23 15.29
N ARG A 205 -3.72 22.64 15.48
CA ARG A 205 -4.83 22.77 14.52
C ARG A 205 -5.19 24.24 14.29
N ASP A 206 -5.42 25.02 15.36
CA ASP A 206 -5.88 26.41 15.24
C ASP A 206 -4.79 27.31 14.64
N PHE A 207 -3.51 26.98 14.88
CA PHE A 207 -2.38 27.61 14.20
C PHE A 207 -2.35 27.33 12.69
N LEU A 208 -2.67 26.11 12.27
CA LEU A 208 -2.75 25.74 10.85
C LEU A 208 -4.01 26.32 10.18
N LYS A 209 -5.17 26.00 10.74
CA LYS A 209 -6.50 26.47 10.32
C LYS A 209 -7.54 26.11 11.39
N GLU A 210 -8.05 27.12 12.09
CA GLU A 210 -9.26 26.94 12.91
C GLU A 210 -10.47 26.61 12.01
N PRO A 211 -11.21 25.52 12.27
CA PRO A 211 -12.35 25.11 11.45
C PRO A 211 -13.50 26.10 11.59
N SER A 212 -14.16 26.45 10.49
CA SER A 212 -15.36 27.30 10.55
C SER A 212 -16.51 26.61 11.28
N GLN A 213 -17.48 27.39 11.77
CA GLN A 213 -18.68 26.83 12.39
C GLN A 213 -19.46 25.95 11.40
N TYR A 214 -19.53 26.34 10.13
CA TYR A 214 -20.14 25.53 9.07
C TYR A 214 -19.46 24.16 8.94
N GLN A 215 -18.12 24.13 8.96
CA GLN A 215 -17.35 22.89 8.89
C GLN A 215 -17.64 21.97 10.08
N VAL A 216 -17.68 22.54 11.29
CA VAL A 216 -17.99 21.81 12.52
C VAL A 216 -19.40 21.23 12.47
N ASP A 217 -20.39 22.03 12.07
CA ASP A 217 -21.79 21.63 12.03
C ASP A 217 -22.04 20.56 10.96
N CYS A 218 -21.44 20.72 9.78
CA CYS A 218 -21.61 19.79 8.66
C CYS A 218 -20.98 18.41 8.94
N GLN A 219 -19.80 18.40 9.56
CA GLN A 219 -19.05 17.15 9.82
C GLN A 219 -19.57 16.35 11.02
N ASN A 220 -20.41 16.95 11.86
CA ASN A 220 -20.97 16.33 13.07
C ASN A 220 -21.49 14.89 12.82
N PRO A 221 -21.17 13.88 13.66
CA PRO A 221 -20.48 13.95 14.96
C PRO A 221 -18.95 14.00 14.92
N LYS A 222 -18.32 14.06 13.74
CA LYS A 222 -16.86 14.12 13.63
C LYS A 222 -16.34 15.42 14.26
N PRO A 223 -15.47 15.33 15.27
CA PRO A 223 -14.71 16.47 15.72
C PRO A 223 -13.66 16.82 14.65
N VAL A 224 -13.56 18.08 14.22
CA VAL A 224 -12.61 18.45 13.15
C VAL A 224 -11.20 18.62 13.74
N LEU A 225 -10.29 17.72 13.36
CA LEU A 225 -8.86 17.79 13.67
C LEU A 225 -8.10 18.55 12.58
N LEU A 226 -8.36 18.28 11.29
CA LEU A 226 -7.79 19.02 10.16
C LEU A 226 -8.90 19.46 9.21
N SER A 227 -9.03 20.77 9.00
CA SER A 227 -10.02 21.37 8.10
C SER A 227 -9.48 21.46 6.67
N THR A 228 -9.13 20.32 6.07
CA THR A 228 -8.37 20.26 4.80
C THR A 228 -9.13 20.88 3.60
N GLY A 229 -10.47 20.91 3.65
CA GLY A 229 -11.32 21.61 2.68
C GLY A 229 -11.37 23.13 2.84
N GLU A 230 -10.76 23.68 3.90
CA GLU A 230 -10.62 25.12 4.16
C GLU A 230 -9.14 25.57 4.21
N MET A 231 -8.22 24.66 3.86
CA MET A 231 -6.77 24.87 3.83
C MET A 231 -6.28 24.90 2.37
N PHE A 232 -5.84 26.09 1.93
CA PHE A 232 -5.47 26.35 0.53
C PHE A 232 -4.05 26.89 0.33
N ASP A 233 -3.28 27.05 1.41
CA ASP A 233 -1.90 27.50 1.35
C ASP A 233 -0.95 26.34 1.68
N PRO A 234 0.09 26.06 0.86
CA PRO A 234 0.41 26.72 -0.42
C PRO A 234 -0.54 26.35 -1.58
N TYR A 235 -1.32 25.29 -1.42
CA TYR A 235 -2.38 24.83 -2.34
C TYR A 235 -3.40 23.99 -1.54
N ALA A 236 -4.51 23.56 -2.16
CA ALA A 236 -5.54 22.76 -1.48
C ALA A 236 -4.98 21.46 -0.88
N TRP A 237 -5.27 21.19 0.40
CA TRP A 237 -4.74 20.03 1.13
C TRP A 237 -5.52 18.73 0.91
N ALA A 238 -6.73 18.82 0.35
CA ALA A 238 -7.54 17.68 -0.04
C ALA A 238 -8.23 17.96 -1.38
N PRO A 239 -8.47 16.92 -2.22
CA PRO A 239 -9.15 17.11 -3.48
C PRO A 239 -10.62 17.49 -3.26
N ALA A 240 -11.09 18.57 -3.89
CA ALA A 240 -12.50 18.92 -3.95
C ALA A 240 -13.23 18.19 -5.10
N ILE A 241 -12.50 17.97 -6.20
CA ILE A 241 -13.03 17.42 -7.45
C ILE A 241 -12.61 15.95 -7.55
N LEU A 242 -13.59 15.04 -7.56
CA LEU A 242 -13.35 13.60 -7.61
C LEU A 242 -13.90 12.97 -8.89
N PRO A 243 -13.14 12.08 -9.55
CA PRO A 243 -13.62 11.24 -10.63
C PRO A 243 -14.44 10.06 -10.10
N ILE A 244 -15.61 9.82 -10.68
CA ILE A 244 -16.28 8.51 -10.60
C ILE A 244 -16.43 7.94 -12.00
N GLN A 245 -16.34 6.61 -12.11
CA GLN A 245 -16.45 5.94 -13.40
C GLN A 245 -17.14 4.58 -13.26
N ILE A 246 -18.03 4.31 -14.21
CA ILE A 246 -18.65 3.00 -14.41
C ILE A 246 -18.16 2.43 -15.74
N LEU A 247 -17.67 1.19 -15.72
CA LEU A 247 -17.25 0.45 -16.91
C LEU A 247 -18.18 -0.73 -17.10
N ARG A 248 -18.57 -1.00 -18.34
CA ARG A 248 -19.39 -2.14 -18.72
C ARG A 248 -18.62 -3.03 -19.69
N LEU A 249 -18.55 -4.31 -19.34
CA LEU A 249 -18.06 -5.39 -20.16
C LEU A 249 -19.16 -6.46 -20.24
N GLY A 250 -20.10 -6.28 -21.16
CA GLY A 250 -21.28 -7.13 -21.25
C GLY A 250 -22.16 -7.04 -20.00
N LYS A 251 -22.13 -8.10 -19.18
CA LYS A 251 -22.84 -8.22 -17.90
C LYS A 251 -21.95 -7.95 -16.67
N LEU A 252 -20.66 -7.71 -16.86
CA LEU A 252 -19.75 -7.27 -15.80
C LEU A 252 -19.72 -5.74 -15.77
N ILE A 253 -20.02 -5.17 -14.62
CA ILE A 253 -20.01 -3.75 -14.33
C ILE A 253 -18.94 -3.48 -13.27
N ILE A 254 -18.02 -2.58 -13.57
CA ILE A 254 -16.92 -2.20 -12.67
C ILE A 254 -17.14 -0.75 -12.23
N LEU A 255 -17.28 -0.54 -10.93
CA LEU A 255 -17.41 0.77 -10.30
C LEU A 255 -16.04 1.23 -9.82
N SER A 256 -15.46 2.20 -10.51
CA SER A 256 -14.16 2.77 -10.17
C SER A 256 -14.37 3.90 -9.16
N VAL A 257 -13.93 3.68 -7.92
CA VAL A 257 -14.15 4.62 -6.81
C VAL A 257 -12.81 5.19 -6.32
N PRO A 258 -12.72 6.52 -6.08
CA PRO A 258 -11.46 7.18 -5.75
C PRO A 258 -11.15 7.16 -4.25
N GLY A 259 -11.31 6.02 -3.59
CA GLY A 259 -11.08 5.88 -2.15
C GLY A 259 -11.30 4.47 -1.62
N GLU A 260 -11.30 4.35 -0.30
CA GLU A 260 -11.38 3.10 0.44
C GLU A 260 -12.76 2.91 1.06
N PHE A 261 -13.62 2.18 0.34
CA PHE A 261 -14.97 1.86 0.84
C PHE A 261 -14.88 0.78 1.92
N THR A 262 -15.57 0.98 3.04
CA THR A 262 -15.80 -0.08 4.04
C THR A 262 -16.60 -1.22 3.44
N THR A 263 -16.64 -2.34 4.15
CA THR A 263 -17.35 -3.55 3.74
C THR A 263 -18.81 -3.26 3.43
N MET A 264 -19.50 -2.53 4.31
CA MET A 264 -20.91 -2.22 4.11
C MET A 264 -21.14 -1.10 3.11
N ALA A 265 -20.26 -0.09 3.07
CA ALA A 265 -20.33 0.96 2.06
C ALA A 265 -20.27 0.38 0.64
N GLY A 266 -19.34 -0.55 0.40
CA GLY A 266 -19.21 -1.22 -0.89
C GLY A 266 -20.37 -2.17 -1.22
N ARG A 267 -20.99 -2.81 -0.22
CA ARG A 267 -22.21 -3.62 -0.44
C ARG A 267 -23.37 -2.74 -0.91
N ARG A 268 -23.67 -1.67 -0.17
CA ARG A 268 -24.76 -0.73 -0.48
C ARG A 268 -24.61 -0.11 -1.87
N LEU A 269 -23.39 0.29 -2.24
CA LEU A 269 -23.13 0.86 -3.56
C LEU A 269 -23.39 -0.16 -4.69
N ARG A 270 -22.88 -1.38 -4.56
CA ARG A 270 -23.06 -2.43 -5.58
C ARG A 270 -24.53 -2.79 -5.77
N GLU A 271 -25.26 -2.94 -4.68
CA GLU A 271 -26.68 -3.27 -4.69
C GLU A 271 -27.50 -2.16 -5.34
N ALA A 272 -27.35 -0.91 -4.89
CA ALA A 272 -28.08 0.23 -5.44
C ALA A 272 -27.83 0.43 -6.95
N VAL A 273 -26.59 0.22 -7.41
CA VAL A 273 -26.27 0.27 -8.84
C VAL A 273 -26.90 -0.90 -9.60
N LYS A 274 -26.80 -2.13 -9.08
CA LYS A 274 -27.41 -3.32 -9.70
C LYS A 274 -28.92 -3.14 -9.87
N GLU A 275 -29.60 -2.71 -8.81
CA GLU A 275 -31.05 -2.45 -8.83
C GLU A 275 -31.42 -1.37 -9.85
N THR A 276 -30.63 -0.29 -9.92
CA THR A 276 -30.86 0.78 -10.91
C THR A 276 -30.69 0.26 -12.34
N LEU A 277 -29.64 -0.52 -12.61
CA LEU A 277 -29.43 -1.12 -13.93
C LEU A 277 -30.59 -2.03 -14.34
N ILE A 278 -31.07 -2.87 -13.42
CA ILE A 278 -32.18 -3.80 -13.69
C ILE A 278 -33.48 -3.04 -13.92
N SER A 279 -33.82 -2.09 -13.04
CA SER A 279 -35.09 -1.35 -13.10
C SER A 279 -35.18 -0.35 -14.26
N SER A 280 -34.07 0.26 -14.65
CA SER A 280 -34.02 1.22 -15.76
C SER A 280 -33.79 0.58 -17.13
N SER A 281 -33.50 -0.72 -17.20
CA SER A 281 -33.28 -1.40 -18.49
C SER A 281 -34.49 -2.20 -18.95
N ASN A 282 -34.65 -2.30 -20.28
CA ASN A 282 -35.68 -3.15 -20.89
C ASN A 282 -35.24 -4.62 -20.94
N GLY A 283 -34.81 -5.18 -19.79
CA GLY A 283 -34.36 -6.56 -19.65
C GLY A 283 -32.91 -6.85 -20.09
N GLU A 284 -32.15 -5.80 -20.42
CA GLU A 284 -30.73 -5.92 -20.77
C GLU A 284 -29.87 -6.32 -19.57
N PHE A 285 -30.18 -5.77 -18.39
CA PHE A 285 -29.59 -6.16 -17.12
C PHE A 285 -30.59 -7.00 -16.32
N ASN A 286 -30.08 -7.98 -15.57
CA ASN A 286 -30.89 -8.87 -14.75
C ASN A 286 -30.08 -9.39 -13.55
N GLU A 287 -30.61 -10.37 -12.83
CA GLU A 287 -29.94 -10.92 -11.65
C GLU A 287 -28.53 -11.50 -11.90
N LYS A 288 -28.23 -11.88 -13.15
CA LYS A 288 -26.90 -12.36 -13.57
C LYS A 288 -25.92 -11.22 -13.90
N THR A 289 -26.32 -9.96 -13.76
CA THR A 289 -25.41 -8.82 -13.87
C THR A 289 -24.49 -8.79 -12.66
N HIS A 290 -23.19 -8.78 -12.90
CA HIS A 290 -22.16 -8.72 -11.86
C HIS A 290 -21.69 -7.29 -11.69
N VAL A 291 -21.88 -6.71 -10.50
CA VAL A 291 -21.35 -5.39 -10.14
C VAL A 291 -20.20 -5.57 -9.16
N VAL A 292 -19.02 -5.09 -9.53
CA VAL A 292 -17.80 -5.14 -8.71
C VAL A 292 -17.28 -3.72 -8.47
N ILE A 293 -16.55 -3.53 -7.38
CA ILE A 293 -15.87 -2.26 -7.09
C ILE A 293 -14.39 -2.43 -7.43
N ALA A 294 -13.83 -1.41 -8.05
CA ALA A 294 -12.40 -1.16 -8.14
C ALA A 294 -12.08 0.02 -7.22
N GLY A 295 -11.55 -0.27 -6.03
CA GLY A 295 -11.14 0.74 -5.05
C GLY A 295 -9.86 1.47 -5.49
N LEU A 296 -9.55 2.58 -4.83
CA LEU A 296 -8.31 3.36 -5.06
C LEU A 296 -8.04 3.69 -6.53
N THR A 297 -9.10 3.97 -7.31
CA THR A 297 -9.00 4.17 -8.76
C THR A 297 -9.09 5.65 -9.13
N ASN A 298 -8.29 6.07 -10.12
CA ASN A 298 -8.21 7.43 -10.69
C ASN A 298 -7.62 8.52 -9.78
N THR A 299 -8.04 8.60 -8.50
CA THR A 299 -7.44 9.46 -7.47
C THR A 299 -7.68 8.85 -6.08
N TYR A 300 -7.28 9.55 -5.02
CA TYR A 300 -7.46 9.10 -3.64
C TYR A 300 -8.09 10.18 -2.76
N SER A 301 -9.21 9.84 -2.13
CA SER A 301 -9.99 10.70 -1.25
C SER A 301 -10.24 10.06 0.13
N GLN A 302 -9.26 9.29 0.63
CA GLN A 302 -9.34 8.58 1.91
C GLN A 302 -10.50 7.55 1.93
N TYR A 303 -11.19 7.44 3.06
CA TYR A 303 -12.16 6.38 3.34
C TYR A 303 -13.60 6.78 3.05
N ILE A 304 -14.45 5.79 2.83
CA ILE A 304 -15.89 5.97 2.70
C ILE A 304 -16.58 4.97 3.62
N ALA A 305 -17.04 5.47 4.77
CA ALA A 305 -17.89 4.75 5.71
C ALA A 305 -19.38 4.95 5.39
N THR A 306 -20.21 4.02 5.86
CA THR A 306 -21.66 4.24 5.94
C THR A 306 -21.99 5.35 6.93
N PHE A 307 -23.22 5.89 6.88
CA PHE A 307 -23.65 6.90 7.85
C PHE A 307 -23.55 6.37 9.29
N GLU A 308 -23.88 5.09 9.49
CA GLU A 308 -23.89 4.41 10.78
C GLU A 308 -22.48 4.16 11.30
N GLU A 309 -21.58 3.64 10.46
CA GLU A 309 -20.16 3.52 10.78
C GLU A 309 -19.54 4.89 11.08
N TYR A 310 -19.93 5.93 10.32
CA TYR A 310 -19.47 7.29 10.54
C TYR A 310 -19.78 7.81 11.95
N GLN A 311 -20.89 7.40 12.56
CA GLN A 311 -21.25 7.85 13.91
C GLN A 311 -20.24 7.40 14.98
N HIS A 312 -19.51 6.32 14.72
CA HIS A 312 -18.54 5.75 15.67
C HIS A 312 -17.18 6.41 15.63
N GLN A 313 -16.84 7.18 14.59
CA GLN A 313 -15.58 7.93 14.46
C GLN A 313 -14.30 7.13 14.76
N ARG A 314 -14.31 5.84 14.40
CA ARG A 314 -13.09 5.04 14.22
C ARG A 314 -12.27 5.59 13.04
N TYR A 315 -11.12 4.98 12.74
CA TYR A 315 -10.18 5.50 11.74
C TYR A 315 -10.83 5.81 10.38
N GLU A 316 -11.61 4.88 9.84
CA GLU A 316 -12.24 4.97 8.51
C GLU A 316 -13.33 6.06 8.50
N ALA A 317 -14.11 6.13 9.57
CA ALA A 317 -15.15 7.15 9.78
C ALA A 317 -14.56 8.56 9.96
N ALA A 318 -13.50 8.69 10.75
CA ALA A 318 -12.76 9.93 10.94
C ALA A 318 -12.06 10.39 9.65
N SER A 319 -11.71 9.43 8.79
CA SER A 319 -11.08 9.65 7.48
C SER A 319 -12.09 9.77 6.33
N THR A 320 -13.40 9.71 6.60
CA THR A 320 -14.44 9.94 5.59
C THR A 320 -14.60 11.43 5.32
N LEU A 321 -13.86 11.96 4.35
CA LEU A 321 -13.58 13.40 4.22
C LEU A 321 -14.81 14.30 4.14
N TYR A 322 -15.81 13.94 3.34
CA TYR A 322 -16.90 14.85 2.95
C TYR A 322 -18.15 14.71 3.84
N GLY A 323 -17.95 14.29 5.09
CA GLY A 323 -19.00 14.23 6.10
C GLY A 323 -19.83 12.94 6.09
N PRO A 324 -20.87 12.87 6.94
CA PRO A 324 -21.64 11.65 7.19
C PRO A 324 -22.41 11.11 5.97
N HIS A 325 -22.64 11.96 4.97
CA HIS A 325 -23.40 11.62 3.76
C HIS A 325 -22.51 11.37 2.53
N THR A 326 -21.20 11.18 2.73
CA THR A 326 -20.25 10.87 1.64
C THR A 326 -20.68 9.64 0.84
N LEU A 327 -21.01 8.53 1.50
CA LEU A 327 -21.49 7.33 0.81
C LEU A 327 -22.80 7.57 0.06
N SER A 328 -23.75 8.30 0.67
CA SER A 328 -25.04 8.60 0.05
C SER A 328 -24.86 9.40 -1.25
N ALA A 329 -23.92 10.36 -1.27
CA ALA A 329 -23.55 11.07 -2.48
C ALA A 329 -22.97 10.12 -3.55
N TYR A 330 -22.04 9.24 -3.19
CA TYR A 330 -21.52 8.25 -4.14
C TYR A 330 -22.64 7.37 -4.71
N ILE A 331 -23.52 6.84 -3.88
CA ILE A 331 -24.66 6.02 -4.33
C ILE A 331 -25.52 6.82 -5.31
N GLN A 332 -25.92 8.04 -4.96
CA GLN A 332 -26.73 8.90 -5.83
C GLN A 332 -26.07 9.12 -7.19
N GLU A 333 -24.79 9.50 -7.21
CA GLU A 333 -24.10 9.85 -8.46
C GLU A 333 -23.82 8.60 -9.31
N PHE A 334 -23.50 7.45 -8.71
CA PHE A 334 -23.39 6.19 -9.45
C PHE A 334 -24.73 5.69 -9.99
N LYS A 335 -25.85 5.89 -9.27
CA LYS A 335 -27.19 5.59 -9.79
C LYS A 335 -27.49 6.40 -11.04
N LYS A 336 -27.12 7.69 -11.09
CA LYS A 336 -27.26 8.52 -12.31
C LYS A 336 -26.49 7.93 -13.49
N LEU A 337 -25.24 7.51 -13.28
CA LEU A 337 -24.44 6.88 -14.35
C LEU A 337 -25.03 5.52 -14.78
N ALA A 338 -25.50 4.72 -13.83
CA ALA A 338 -26.12 3.42 -14.08
C ALA A 338 -27.43 3.56 -14.86
N GLN A 339 -28.27 4.51 -14.48
CA GLN A 339 -29.52 4.82 -15.17
C GLN A 339 -29.25 5.25 -16.61
N ALA A 340 -28.33 6.20 -16.83
CA ALA A 340 -27.94 6.62 -18.17
C ALA A 340 -27.45 5.43 -19.02
N MET A 341 -26.73 4.48 -18.42
CA MET A 341 -26.22 3.28 -19.10
C MET A 341 -27.34 2.33 -19.49
N ALA A 342 -28.30 2.10 -18.59
CA ALA A 342 -29.45 1.24 -18.82
C ALA A 342 -30.42 1.81 -19.87
N GLU A 343 -30.56 3.14 -19.92
CA GLU A 343 -31.45 3.83 -20.86
C GLU A 343 -30.77 4.15 -22.21
N GLY A 344 -29.48 3.83 -22.37
CA GLY A 344 -28.72 4.11 -23.59
C GLY A 344 -28.49 5.61 -23.84
N GLN A 345 -28.49 6.41 -22.78
CA GLN A 345 -28.23 7.85 -22.85
C GLN A 345 -26.73 8.14 -22.99
N ASN A 346 -26.40 9.22 -23.68
CA ASN A 346 -25.03 9.73 -23.73
C ASN A 346 -24.82 10.78 -22.62
N ILE A 347 -23.81 10.56 -21.77
CA ILE A 347 -23.40 11.56 -20.78
C ILE A 347 -22.43 12.55 -21.44
N THR A 348 -22.89 13.76 -21.71
CA THR A 348 -22.08 14.83 -22.32
C THR A 348 -21.40 15.73 -21.29
N THR A 349 -21.91 15.80 -20.06
CA THR A 349 -21.39 16.63 -18.97
C THR A 349 -20.25 15.93 -18.25
N LYS A 350 -19.02 16.44 -18.40
CA LYS A 350 -17.82 15.90 -17.74
C LYS A 350 -17.64 16.38 -16.30
N GLY A 351 -18.37 17.43 -15.89
CA GLY A 351 -18.17 18.12 -14.60
C GLY A 351 -16.94 19.05 -14.57
N PRO A 352 -16.58 19.60 -13.40
CA PRO A 352 -15.44 20.50 -13.26
C PRO A 352 -14.10 19.75 -13.45
N SER A 353 -13.08 20.42 -13.99
CA SER A 353 -11.75 19.80 -14.14
C SER A 353 -10.95 19.89 -12.83
N PRO A 354 -10.25 18.82 -12.40
CA PRO A 354 -9.39 18.88 -11.23
C PRO A 354 -8.22 19.84 -11.45
N PRO A 355 -7.69 20.48 -10.38
CA PRO A 355 -6.55 21.39 -10.51
C PRO A 355 -5.26 20.63 -10.88
N ASP A 356 -4.43 21.24 -11.72
CA ASP A 356 -3.07 20.78 -12.00
C ASP A 356 -2.09 21.45 -11.03
N LEU A 357 -1.45 20.64 -10.18
CA LEU A 357 -0.49 21.10 -9.17
C LEU A 357 0.97 20.72 -9.51
N SER A 358 1.23 20.18 -10.71
CA SER A 358 2.54 19.61 -11.08
C SER A 358 3.69 20.63 -11.03
N SER A 359 3.43 21.90 -11.32
CA SER A 359 4.44 22.96 -11.35
C SER A 359 4.77 23.58 -9.99
N VAL A 360 4.03 23.24 -8.93
CA VAL A 360 4.13 23.90 -7.61
C VAL A 360 4.46 22.94 -6.46
N GLN A 361 4.81 21.69 -6.77
CA GLN A 361 5.12 20.69 -5.76
C GLN A 361 6.36 21.08 -4.94
N ILE A 362 6.20 21.14 -3.62
CA ILE A 362 7.30 21.36 -2.68
C ILE A 362 7.87 20.00 -2.26
N SER A 363 9.18 19.82 -2.38
CA SER A 363 9.88 18.65 -1.85
C SER A 363 10.91 19.08 -0.80
N LEU A 364 10.72 18.61 0.43
CA LEU A 364 11.66 18.82 1.54
C LEU A 364 12.66 17.65 1.68
N LEU A 365 12.48 16.59 0.88
CA LEU A 365 13.37 15.45 0.88
C LEU A 365 14.60 15.75 0.02
N LEU A 366 15.71 16.06 0.67
CA LEU A 366 16.99 16.31 -0.01
C LEU A 366 17.42 15.07 -0.82
N GLY A 367 17.95 15.34 -2.02
CA GLY A 367 18.61 14.33 -2.84
C GLY A 367 19.95 13.89 -2.23
N PRO A 368 20.47 12.71 -2.59
CA PRO A 368 21.83 12.33 -2.21
C PRO A 368 22.86 13.29 -2.82
N PHE A 369 23.89 13.67 -2.04
CA PHE A 369 24.86 14.71 -2.42
C PHE A 369 26.08 14.21 -3.21
N GLY A 370 26.33 12.90 -3.15
CA GLY A 370 27.51 12.22 -3.67
C GLY A 370 27.95 11.13 -2.71
N ASP A 371 28.35 9.97 -3.23
CA ASP A 371 28.86 8.85 -2.42
C ASP A 371 30.28 8.48 -2.84
N SER A 372 31.04 7.99 -1.87
CA SER A 372 32.34 7.36 -2.09
C SER A 372 32.47 6.14 -1.18
N PRO A 373 33.16 5.07 -1.63
CA PRO A 373 33.50 3.95 -0.77
C PRO A 373 34.69 4.33 0.14
N PRO A 374 35.04 3.49 1.12
CA PRO A 374 36.28 3.65 1.88
C PRO A 374 37.53 3.73 0.99
N ALA A 375 38.61 4.32 1.52
CA ALA A 375 39.86 4.41 0.78
C ALA A 375 40.39 3.02 0.40
N GLY A 376 40.71 2.84 -0.89
CA GLY A 376 41.23 1.57 -1.43
C GLY A 376 40.16 0.51 -1.72
N ILE A 377 38.88 0.85 -1.57
CA ILE A 377 37.73 0.00 -1.87
C ILE A 377 36.99 0.56 -3.09
N GLU A 378 36.43 -0.33 -3.90
CA GLU A 378 35.54 0.02 -5.02
C GLU A 378 34.08 -0.35 -4.69
N PHE A 379 33.12 0.39 -5.26
CA PHE A 379 31.72 0.01 -5.11
C PHE A 379 31.47 -1.37 -5.73
N GLY A 380 30.76 -2.23 -4.99
CA GLY A 380 30.59 -3.64 -5.32
C GLY A 380 31.61 -4.57 -4.67
N ASP A 381 32.65 -4.05 -4.00
CA ASP A 381 33.52 -4.88 -3.17
C ASP A 381 32.74 -5.50 -2.00
N ILE A 382 33.14 -6.71 -1.61
CA ILE A 382 32.61 -7.38 -0.42
C ILE A 382 33.11 -6.70 0.86
N LYS A 383 32.19 -6.42 1.77
CA LYS A 383 32.47 -6.06 3.17
C LYS A 383 32.42 -7.30 4.06
N GLU A 384 31.36 -8.09 3.94
CA GLU A 384 31.14 -9.34 4.67
C GLU A 384 30.72 -10.42 3.67
N ASP A 385 31.57 -11.42 3.48
CA ASP A 385 31.31 -12.52 2.54
C ASP A 385 30.44 -13.61 3.18
N ILE A 386 30.10 -14.63 2.38
CA ILE A 386 29.27 -15.77 2.80
C ILE A 386 29.81 -16.42 4.09
N ALA A 387 28.97 -16.42 5.13
CA ALA A 387 29.20 -17.19 6.34
C ALA A 387 28.75 -18.64 6.12
N PHE A 388 29.71 -19.54 5.90
CA PHE A 388 29.41 -20.95 5.64
C PHE A 388 28.97 -21.69 6.92
N PRO A 389 27.93 -22.55 6.85
CA PRO A 389 27.58 -23.43 7.95
C PRO A 389 28.68 -24.48 8.17
N GLU A 390 28.72 -25.09 9.37
CA GLU A 390 29.76 -26.09 9.72
C GLU A 390 29.88 -27.24 8.71
N ARG A 391 28.77 -27.64 8.10
CA ARG A 391 28.70 -28.69 7.06
C ARG A 391 29.31 -28.29 5.71
N GLY A 392 29.60 -27.01 5.50
CA GLY A 392 30.23 -26.47 4.28
C GLY A 392 29.30 -26.21 3.09
N TYR A 393 28.00 -26.52 3.20
CA TYR A 393 26.98 -26.27 2.16
C TYR A 393 25.65 -25.83 2.78
N PHE A 394 24.85 -25.13 1.99
CA PHE A 394 23.51 -24.70 2.38
C PHE A 394 22.45 -25.73 1.97
N ARG A 395 21.41 -25.86 2.78
CA ARG A 395 20.21 -26.63 2.48
C ARG A 395 19.11 -25.68 2.05
N LYS A 396 18.12 -26.24 1.36
CA LYS A 396 16.84 -25.56 1.12
C LYS A 396 16.22 -25.09 2.43
N GLY A 397 15.81 -23.82 2.49
CA GLY A 397 15.35 -23.14 3.70
C GLY A 397 16.46 -22.44 4.51
N ASP A 398 17.74 -22.66 4.21
CA ASP A 398 18.78 -21.78 4.76
C ASP A 398 18.80 -20.43 4.02
N THR A 399 19.46 -19.44 4.65
CA THR A 399 19.59 -18.08 4.13
C THR A 399 21.06 -17.64 4.04
N PRO A 400 21.80 -17.99 2.96
CA PRO A 400 23.08 -17.35 2.66
C PRO A 400 22.92 -15.82 2.55
N SER A 401 23.91 -15.09 3.07
CA SER A 401 23.93 -13.64 3.10
C SER A 401 25.32 -13.09 2.78
N ALA A 402 25.38 -11.97 2.07
CA ALA A 402 26.61 -11.22 1.82
C ALA A 402 26.35 -9.71 1.81
N THR A 403 27.30 -8.93 2.33
CA THR A 403 27.23 -7.46 2.38
C THR A 403 28.31 -6.84 1.51
N PHE A 404 27.90 -5.92 0.64
CA PHE A 404 28.75 -5.19 -0.30
C PHE A 404 28.86 -3.72 0.11
N TRP A 405 30.01 -3.11 -0.17
CA TRP A 405 30.13 -1.65 -0.19
C TRP A 405 29.32 -1.10 -1.37
N SER A 406 28.39 -0.20 -1.08
CA SER A 406 27.40 0.25 -2.06
C SER A 406 27.11 1.74 -1.93
N SER A 407 26.46 2.30 -2.94
CA SER A 407 25.99 3.68 -2.98
C SER A 407 24.49 3.75 -2.71
N ASN A 408 23.96 4.95 -2.57
CA ASN A 408 22.54 5.22 -2.37
C ASN A 408 21.71 4.76 -3.58
N PRO A 409 20.70 3.87 -3.41
CA PRO A 409 19.88 3.37 -4.51
C PRO A 409 19.04 4.47 -5.18
N ARG A 410 18.91 5.66 -4.56
CA ARG A 410 18.20 6.81 -5.15
C ARG A 410 18.92 7.44 -6.35
N TYR A 411 20.16 7.05 -6.67
CA TYR A 411 20.85 7.58 -7.86
C TYR A 411 20.30 7.05 -9.18
N ASP A 412 19.80 5.81 -9.21
CA ASP A 412 19.05 5.23 -10.33
C ASP A 412 18.23 4.06 -9.76
N LEU A 413 16.93 4.03 -10.05
CA LEU A 413 16.02 2.97 -9.61
C LEU A 413 16.30 1.62 -10.27
N LEU A 414 17.20 1.58 -11.26
CA LEU A 414 17.52 0.43 -12.08
C LEU A 414 16.28 -0.21 -12.72
N THR A 415 15.29 0.59 -13.13
CA THR A 415 14.02 0.11 -13.71
C THR A 415 14.26 -0.85 -14.88
N GLU A 416 13.53 -1.97 -14.90
CA GLU A 416 13.74 -3.15 -15.78
C GLU A 416 15.07 -3.88 -15.59
N GLY A 417 15.78 -3.57 -14.51
CA GLY A 417 17.00 -4.20 -14.02
C GLY A 417 16.83 -4.61 -12.56
N THR A 418 17.91 -5.03 -11.93
CA THR A 418 17.91 -5.57 -10.57
C THR A 418 19.08 -5.04 -9.75
N PHE A 419 18.89 -4.84 -8.45
CA PHE A 419 19.95 -4.56 -7.49
C PHE A 419 20.64 -5.82 -6.98
N ALA A 420 19.96 -6.98 -7.04
CA ALA A 420 20.41 -8.23 -6.46
C ALA A 420 19.99 -9.42 -7.31
N ALA A 421 20.93 -10.32 -7.60
CA ALA A 421 20.67 -11.56 -8.30
C ALA A 421 21.35 -12.75 -7.61
N VAL A 422 20.68 -13.90 -7.65
CA VAL A 422 21.29 -15.19 -7.34
C VAL A 422 21.66 -15.84 -8.66
N GLU A 423 22.94 -16.12 -8.85
CA GLU A 423 23.44 -16.75 -10.05
C GLU A 423 23.83 -18.20 -9.76
N ARG A 424 23.40 -19.12 -10.62
CA ARG A 424 23.78 -20.54 -10.60
C ARG A 424 24.85 -20.81 -11.65
N LEU A 425 25.87 -21.59 -11.28
CA LEU A 425 26.90 -22.04 -12.19
C LEU A 425 26.36 -23.18 -13.08
N GLN A 426 26.45 -23.00 -14.40
CA GLN A 426 26.10 -24.00 -15.41
C GLN A 426 27.25 -24.11 -16.42
N GLY A 427 28.01 -25.21 -16.33
CA GLY A 427 29.31 -25.31 -17.01
C GLY A 427 30.26 -24.23 -16.48
N GLU A 428 30.75 -23.37 -17.36
CA GLU A 428 31.60 -22.22 -17.00
C GLU A 428 30.84 -20.90 -16.90
N ARG A 429 29.51 -20.92 -17.08
CA ARG A 429 28.68 -19.71 -17.15
C ARG A 429 27.84 -19.54 -15.88
N TRP A 430 27.72 -18.30 -15.45
CA TRP A 430 26.78 -17.91 -14.41
C TRP A 430 25.46 -17.51 -15.04
N ILE A 431 24.37 -18.09 -14.55
CA ILE A 431 23.01 -17.82 -15.03
C ILE A 431 22.20 -17.32 -13.84
N ALA A 432 21.61 -16.13 -13.96
CA ALA A 432 20.69 -15.62 -12.94
C ALA A 432 19.46 -16.54 -12.85
N THR A 433 19.14 -16.98 -11.63
CA THR A 433 18.00 -17.87 -11.34
C THR A 433 16.99 -17.25 -10.40
N TYR A 434 17.42 -16.29 -9.57
CA TYR A 434 16.53 -15.44 -8.78
C TYR A 434 17.00 -13.99 -8.86
N ASP A 435 16.07 -13.03 -8.80
CA ASP A 435 16.36 -11.60 -8.71
C ASP A 435 15.50 -10.91 -7.65
N ASP A 436 15.65 -9.60 -7.50
CA ASP A 436 14.95 -8.78 -6.49
C ASP A 436 13.44 -8.63 -6.69
N ASP A 437 12.85 -9.23 -7.74
CA ASP A 437 11.40 -9.42 -7.81
C ASP A 437 10.96 -10.70 -7.08
N ASP A 438 11.86 -11.63 -6.76
CA ASP A 438 11.52 -12.89 -6.09
C ASP A 438 11.39 -12.69 -4.58
N LEU A 439 10.27 -13.15 -4.00
CA LEU A 439 9.99 -13.07 -2.56
C LEU A 439 11.05 -13.74 -1.67
N SER A 440 11.89 -14.61 -2.25
CA SER A 440 12.99 -15.28 -1.55
C SER A 440 14.29 -14.48 -1.51
N LEU A 441 14.43 -13.38 -2.25
CA LEU A 441 15.66 -12.60 -2.34
C LEU A 441 15.45 -11.19 -1.76
N PHE A 442 16.22 -10.85 -0.75
CA PHE A 442 16.13 -9.56 -0.07
C PHE A 442 17.33 -8.70 -0.41
N PHE A 443 17.07 -7.50 -0.91
CA PHE A 443 18.05 -6.42 -1.02
C PHE A 443 17.81 -5.42 0.10
N LYS A 444 18.80 -5.25 0.99
CA LYS A 444 18.73 -4.34 2.14
C LYS A 444 19.83 -3.30 2.03
N TRP A 445 19.45 -2.02 1.92
CA TRP A 445 20.40 -0.92 1.92
C TRP A 445 20.41 -0.20 3.27
N LYS A 446 21.59 0.13 3.77
CA LYS A 446 21.77 0.99 4.95
C LYS A 446 23.03 1.81 4.85
N VAL A 447 23.08 2.92 5.60
CA VAL A 447 24.34 3.62 5.89
C VAL A 447 24.95 2.99 7.13
N ASP A 448 26.23 2.66 7.06
CA ASP A 448 27.00 2.25 8.23
C ASP A 448 27.23 3.46 9.14
N ASN A 449 26.62 3.49 10.32
CA ASN A 449 26.73 4.61 11.25
C ASN A 449 28.17 4.91 11.69
N SER A 450 29.08 3.93 11.61
CA SER A 450 30.48 4.11 12.02
C SER A 450 31.32 4.78 10.92
N SER A 451 31.11 4.39 9.67
CA SER A 451 31.92 4.80 8.53
C SER A 451 31.22 5.79 7.60
N MET A 452 29.93 6.01 7.81
CA MET A 452 29.03 6.84 6.99
C MET A 452 28.96 6.42 5.51
N HIS A 453 29.44 5.22 5.18
CA HIS A 453 29.37 4.66 3.83
C HIS A 453 28.14 3.75 3.66
N GLY A 454 27.63 3.68 2.42
CA GLY A 454 26.51 2.81 2.08
C GLY A 454 26.89 1.33 2.02
N LEU A 455 25.96 0.48 2.43
CA LEU A 455 26.06 -0.98 2.41
C LEU A 455 24.82 -1.57 1.75
N ALA A 456 25.04 -2.59 0.92
CA ALA A 456 23.99 -3.44 0.37
C ALA A 456 24.16 -4.87 0.89
N THR A 457 23.22 -5.34 1.70
CA THR A 457 23.15 -6.74 2.14
C THR A 457 22.16 -7.49 1.27
N ILE A 458 22.60 -8.61 0.70
CA ILE A 458 21.77 -9.53 -0.07
C ILE A 458 21.58 -10.79 0.76
N GLU A 459 20.33 -11.19 0.98
CA GLU A 459 19.95 -12.43 1.67
C GLU A 459 19.05 -13.27 0.76
N TRP A 460 19.35 -14.55 0.62
CA TRP A 460 18.55 -15.46 -0.21
C TRP A 460 17.99 -16.62 0.61
N GLU A 461 16.69 -16.61 0.92
CA GLU A 461 16.00 -17.76 1.52
C GLU A 461 15.84 -18.85 0.46
N ILE A 462 16.68 -19.89 0.48
CA ILE A 462 16.76 -20.88 -0.60
C ILE A 462 15.42 -21.62 -0.75
N PRO A 463 14.68 -21.44 -1.86
CA PRO A 463 13.39 -22.11 -2.02
C PRO A 463 13.51 -23.63 -2.05
N PHE A 464 12.52 -24.36 -1.54
CA PHE A 464 12.49 -25.83 -1.57
C PHE A 464 12.51 -26.43 -2.99
N GLY A 465 12.02 -25.68 -3.98
CA GLY A 465 12.08 -26.04 -5.39
C GLY A 465 13.43 -25.81 -6.07
N SER A 466 14.42 -25.22 -5.38
CA SER A 466 15.72 -24.92 -5.96
C SER A 466 16.46 -26.19 -6.38
N VAL A 467 17.19 -26.09 -7.50
CA VAL A 467 18.05 -27.17 -8.00
C VAL A 467 19.35 -27.18 -7.22
N SER A 468 19.82 -28.35 -6.77
CA SER A 468 21.12 -28.46 -6.10
C SER A 468 22.25 -28.04 -7.06
N GLY A 469 23.24 -27.31 -6.56
CA GLY A 469 24.29 -26.73 -7.40
C GLY A 469 25.18 -25.71 -6.70
N VAL A 470 26.02 -25.05 -7.49
CA VAL A 470 26.90 -23.96 -7.00
C VAL A 470 26.28 -22.62 -7.38
N TYR A 471 26.15 -21.74 -6.39
CA TYR A 471 25.50 -20.44 -6.49
C TYR A 471 26.43 -19.33 -6.01
N ARG A 472 26.11 -18.07 -6.36
CA ARG A 472 26.68 -16.87 -5.76
C ARG A 472 25.66 -15.74 -5.73
N LEU A 473 25.89 -14.76 -4.85
CA LEU A 473 25.10 -13.52 -4.80
C LEU A 473 25.81 -12.46 -5.64
N ARG A 474 25.05 -11.75 -6.48
CA ARG A 474 25.54 -10.64 -7.31
C ARG A 474 24.78 -9.37 -6.97
N HIS A 475 25.53 -8.29 -6.78
CA HIS A 475 25.00 -6.96 -6.55
C HIS A 475 25.23 -6.05 -7.77
N PHE A 476 24.27 -5.18 -8.04
CA PHE A 476 24.37 -4.07 -8.98
C PHE A 476 23.97 -2.77 -8.31
N GLY A 477 24.62 -1.67 -8.68
CA GLY A 477 24.27 -0.35 -8.16
C GLY A 477 24.64 0.77 -9.12
N ALA A 478 24.17 1.95 -8.78
CA ALA A 478 24.43 3.19 -9.49
C ALA A 478 24.99 4.23 -8.51
N THR A 479 26.03 4.96 -8.92
CA THR A 479 26.74 5.89 -8.05
C THR A 479 26.98 7.23 -8.75
N ARG A 480 27.17 8.28 -7.94
CA ARG A 480 27.61 9.61 -8.36
C ARG A 480 28.61 10.12 -7.33
N ILE A 481 29.72 10.68 -7.79
CA ILE A 481 30.75 11.26 -6.92
C ILE A 481 30.27 12.58 -6.30
N THR A 482 29.52 13.37 -7.07
CA THR A 482 28.92 14.64 -6.64
C THR A 482 27.54 14.83 -7.28
N ILE A 483 26.76 15.80 -6.78
CA ILE A 483 25.45 16.19 -7.35
C ILE A 483 25.49 16.61 -8.83
N THR A 484 26.66 16.98 -9.37
CA THR A 484 26.85 17.34 -10.77
C THR A 484 27.49 16.24 -11.61
N SER A 485 28.03 15.19 -10.98
CA SER A 485 28.68 14.08 -11.67
C SER A 485 27.67 13.24 -12.46
N PRO A 486 28.04 12.65 -13.61
CA PRO A 486 27.20 11.66 -14.28
C PRO A 486 27.01 10.42 -13.39
N VAL A 487 25.94 9.66 -13.65
CA VAL A 487 25.71 8.37 -13.00
C VAL A 487 26.63 7.32 -13.62
N SER A 488 27.38 6.62 -12.78
CA SER A 488 28.17 5.42 -13.13
C SER A 488 27.52 4.18 -12.53
N TYR A 489 27.77 3.01 -13.11
CA TYR A 489 27.20 1.74 -12.65
C TYR A 489 28.30 0.77 -12.28
N PHE A 490 28.06 -0.05 -11.26
CA PHE A 490 29.01 -1.04 -10.78
C PHE A 490 28.34 -2.38 -10.49
N THR A 491 29.17 -3.43 -10.36
CA THR A 491 28.74 -4.75 -9.91
C THR A 491 29.80 -5.44 -9.09
N GLY A 492 29.37 -6.34 -8.21
CA GLY A 492 30.22 -7.24 -7.45
C GLY A 492 29.52 -8.57 -7.19
N ALA A 493 30.27 -9.60 -6.80
CA ALA A 493 29.69 -10.86 -6.34
C ALA A 493 30.43 -11.47 -5.17
N SER A 494 29.68 -12.20 -4.35
CA SER A 494 30.17 -12.98 -3.22
C SER A 494 31.04 -14.15 -3.69
N SER A 495 31.70 -14.79 -2.72
CA SER A 495 32.22 -16.14 -2.94
C SER A 495 31.08 -17.10 -3.31
N ALA A 496 31.41 -18.15 -4.06
CA ALA A 496 30.42 -19.16 -4.42
C ALA A 496 30.14 -20.11 -3.24
N PHE A 497 28.94 -20.67 -3.21
CA PHE A 497 28.51 -21.64 -2.20
C PHE A 497 27.71 -22.77 -2.83
N ALA A 498 27.78 -23.96 -2.21
CA ALA A 498 27.02 -25.12 -2.62
C ALA A 498 25.64 -25.15 -1.94
N VAL A 499 24.61 -25.53 -2.70
CA VAL A 499 23.25 -25.77 -2.22
C VAL A 499 22.87 -27.22 -2.50
N GLN A 500 22.36 -27.93 -1.49
CA GLN A 500 21.82 -29.29 -1.62
C GLN A 500 20.36 -29.37 -1.21
#